data_AF-G3KJ79-F1
#
_entry.id   AF-G3KJ79-F1
#
_cell.length_a   1.000
_cell.length_b   1.000
_cell.length_c   1.000
_cell.angle_alpha   90.00
_cell.angle_beta   90.00
_cell.angle_gamma   90.00
#
_symmetry.space_group_name_H-M   'P 1'
#
loop_
_entity.id
_entity.type
_entity.pdbx_description
1 polymer ?
#
loop_
_entity_poly.entity_id
_entity_poly.type
_entity_poly.pdbx_seq_one_letter_code
_entity_poly.pdbx_strand_id
1 'polypeptide(L)'
;LKPSQWLSVQELQAIPAVDELTLERLENMSLEKGAELLQQVYHLSQINHDVEPNFVPSNIQVYVPKPNGDKIVAPISEMIQRLKQKQNFGQDEVTIIVTGLPQTSETVKKATRKLVQAYMQRYNLQQQQQQAQKYNSESEEDNKRQRTSSEEDYSEQAKNANTNTGDIIVIDLGSTLTNYKRYAMLDIEKTGAKIGKWIVELTSELQLPHETIHMIGQNVGAHVAGAAANEFTRLTGHKL
;
A
#
# COMPACT_ATOMS: atom_id res chain seq x y z
N LEU A 1 15.22 -3.15 -35.33
CA LEU A 1 15.01 -1.92 -36.12
C LEU A 1 15.83 -0.81 -35.48
N LYS A 2 16.59 -0.01 -36.25
CA LYS A 2 17.44 1.07 -35.67
C LYS A 2 16.58 2.29 -35.31
N PRO A 3 16.84 3.02 -34.20
CA PRO A 3 16.17 4.28 -33.82
C PRO A 3 15.91 5.24 -34.97
N SER A 4 16.94 5.41 -35.80
CA SER A 4 16.95 6.28 -36.98
C SER A 4 15.98 5.88 -38.10
N GLN A 5 15.30 4.72 -37.99
CA GLN A 5 14.33 4.24 -38.99
C GLN A 5 12.87 4.58 -38.62
N TRP A 6 12.62 5.02 -37.38
CA TRP A 6 11.29 5.34 -36.87
C TRP A 6 11.21 6.71 -36.18
N LEU A 7 12.37 7.34 -35.90
CA LEU A 7 12.47 8.70 -35.38
C LEU A 7 13.48 9.51 -36.19
N SER A 8 13.12 10.76 -36.48
CA SER A 8 14.06 11.76 -36.96
C SER A 8 15.07 12.14 -35.87
N VAL A 9 16.21 12.71 -36.29
CA VAL A 9 17.25 13.17 -35.34
C VAL A 9 16.69 14.22 -34.37
N GLN A 10 15.78 15.08 -34.83
CA GLN A 10 15.15 16.11 -34.02
C GLN A 10 14.22 15.49 -32.96
N GLU A 11 13.43 14.49 -33.33
CA GLU A 11 12.58 13.76 -32.40
C GLU A 11 13.42 13.00 -31.37
N LEU A 12 14.52 12.37 -31.79
CA LEU A 12 15.43 11.68 -30.88
C LEU A 12 16.04 12.62 -29.82
N GLN A 13 16.40 13.84 -30.21
CA GLN A 13 16.95 14.86 -29.31
C GLN A 13 15.90 15.47 -28.36
N ALA A 14 14.62 15.44 -28.75
CA ALA A 14 13.53 15.98 -27.95
C ALA A 14 13.01 14.98 -26.88
N ILE A 15 13.32 13.68 -27.04
CA ILE A 15 12.91 12.65 -26.07
C ILE A 15 13.74 12.83 -24.78
N PRO A 16 13.08 13.05 -23.63
CA PRO A 16 13.76 13.15 -22.35
C PRO A 16 14.42 11.82 -21.97
N ALA A 17 15.45 11.90 -21.13
CA ALA A 17 16.05 10.71 -20.55
C ALA A 17 15.04 9.99 -19.62
N VAL A 18 15.17 8.67 -19.49
CA VAL A 18 14.22 7.81 -18.75
C VAL A 18 14.10 8.20 -17.27
N ASP A 19 15.18 8.72 -16.70
CA ASP A 19 15.27 9.20 -15.32
C ASP A 19 14.65 10.59 -15.10
N GLU A 20 14.45 11.37 -16.17
CA GLU A 20 13.75 12.66 -16.15
C GLU A 20 12.22 12.53 -16.35
N LEU A 21 11.75 11.35 -16.76
CA LEU A 21 10.33 11.09 -16.93
C LEU A 21 9.68 10.81 -15.56
N THR A 22 8.67 11.62 -15.19
CA THR A 22 7.92 11.46 -13.94
C THR A 22 6.43 11.22 -14.22
N LEU A 23 5.71 10.64 -13.25
CA LEU A 23 4.27 10.45 -13.37
C LEU A 23 3.53 11.80 -13.50
N GLU A 24 3.95 12.80 -12.75
CA GLU A 24 3.39 14.16 -12.81
C GLU A 24 3.53 14.77 -14.21
N ARG A 25 4.69 14.56 -14.86
CA ARG A 25 4.91 15.03 -16.23
C ARG A 25 3.96 14.32 -17.22
N LEU A 26 3.74 13.02 -17.05
CA LEU A 26 2.80 12.24 -17.87
C LEU A 26 1.34 12.68 -17.65
N GLU A 27 0.95 12.96 -16.40
CA GLU A 27 -0.41 13.44 -16.07
C GLU A 27 -0.73 14.81 -16.69
N ASN A 28 0.29 15.62 -16.94
CA ASN A 28 0.14 16.93 -17.58
C ASN A 28 0.17 16.88 -19.12
N MET A 29 0.26 15.70 -19.74
CA MET A 29 0.22 15.51 -21.19
C MET A 29 -1.16 15.08 -21.67
N SER A 30 -1.44 15.25 -22.97
CA SER A 30 -2.58 14.54 -23.58
C SER A 30 -2.30 13.04 -23.61
N LEU A 31 -3.35 12.22 -23.60
CA LEU A 31 -3.24 10.76 -23.60
C LEU A 31 -2.38 10.25 -24.75
N GLU A 32 -2.61 10.78 -25.96
CA GLU A 32 -1.89 10.37 -27.17
C GLU A 32 -0.40 10.69 -27.06
N LYS A 33 -0.06 11.90 -26.59
CA LYS A 33 1.34 12.33 -26.41
C LYS A 33 2.06 11.54 -25.33
N GLY A 34 1.37 11.25 -24.22
CA GLY A 34 1.92 10.42 -23.15
C GLY A 34 2.20 8.99 -23.61
N ALA A 35 1.27 8.39 -24.36
CA ALA A 35 1.42 7.04 -24.91
C ALA A 35 2.57 6.96 -25.92
N GLU A 36 2.65 7.93 -26.84
CA GLU A 36 3.73 8.02 -27.82
C GLU A 36 5.10 8.16 -27.15
N LEU A 37 5.22 9.05 -26.16
CA LEU A 37 6.45 9.24 -25.40
C LEU A 37 6.87 7.95 -24.66
N LEU A 38 5.94 7.28 -23.99
CA LEU A 38 6.23 6.01 -23.30
C LEU A 38 6.68 4.93 -24.27
N GLN A 39 6.05 4.83 -25.43
CA GLN A 39 6.44 3.87 -26.47
C GLN A 39 7.86 4.17 -26.99
N GLN A 40 8.18 5.43 -27.26
CA GLN A 40 9.50 5.84 -27.71
C GLN A 40 10.59 5.53 -26.67
N VAL A 41 10.33 5.91 -25.41
CA VAL A 41 11.24 5.63 -24.29
C VAL A 41 11.45 4.13 -24.09
N TYR A 42 10.40 3.33 -24.17
CA TYR A 42 10.49 1.87 -24.07
C TYR A 42 11.38 1.28 -25.18
N HIS A 43 11.12 1.62 -26.44
CA HIS A 43 11.90 1.05 -27.56
C HIS A 43 13.37 1.51 -27.55
N LEU A 44 13.66 2.75 -27.16
CA LEU A 44 15.03 3.23 -27.04
C LEU A 44 15.79 2.52 -25.92
N SER A 45 15.15 2.33 -24.77
CA SER A 45 15.79 1.69 -23.62
C SER A 45 16.08 0.20 -23.82
N GLN A 46 15.27 -0.50 -24.64
CA GLN A 46 15.56 -1.88 -25.06
C GLN A 46 16.84 -2.03 -25.88
N ILE A 47 17.22 -1.00 -26.66
CA ILE A 47 18.40 -1.06 -27.54
C ILE A 47 19.70 -1.05 -26.74
N ASN A 48 19.72 -0.31 -25.63
CA ASN A 48 20.88 -0.23 -24.75
C ASN A 48 20.96 -1.38 -23.74
N HIS A 49 20.00 -2.32 -23.73
CA HIS A 49 19.81 -3.28 -22.63
C HIS A 49 19.65 -2.60 -21.26
N ASP A 50 19.18 -1.35 -21.25
CA ASP A 50 19.10 -0.57 -20.03
C ASP A 50 17.95 -1.03 -19.12
N VAL A 51 16.98 -1.83 -19.62
CA VAL A 51 15.73 -2.19 -18.92
C VAL A 51 15.75 -3.59 -18.32
N GLU A 52 16.77 -3.91 -17.54
CA GLU A 52 16.70 -5.08 -16.63
C GLU A 52 16.30 -4.63 -15.22
N PRO A 53 15.40 -5.35 -14.52
CA PRO A 53 15.06 -5.03 -13.14
C PRO A 53 16.31 -5.09 -12.24
N ASN A 54 16.72 -3.95 -11.73
CA ASN A 54 17.92 -3.83 -10.89
C ASN A 54 17.76 -2.86 -9.71
N PHE A 55 16.62 -2.18 -9.62
CA PHE A 55 16.36 -1.22 -8.57
C PHE A 55 15.69 -1.92 -7.38
N VAL A 56 16.39 -1.97 -6.25
CA VAL A 56 15.84 -2.42 -4.97
C VAL A 56 15.90 -1.25 -3.99
N PRO A 57 14.76 -0.71 -3.53
CA PRO A 57 14.78 0.35 -2.53
C PRO A 57 15.48 -0.06 -1.23
N SER A 58 16.27 0.85 -0.67
CA SER A 58 16.99 0.64 0.60
C SER A 58 16.29 1.26 1.81
N ASN A 59 15.63 2.41 1.63
CA ASN A 59 15.04 3.21 2.71
C ASN A 59 13.53 3.34 2.53
N ILE A 60 12.80 2.22 2.59
CA ILE A 60 11.34 2.25 2.51
C ILE A 60 10.79 2.76 3.84
N GLN A 61 10.02 3.85 3.78
CA GLN A 61 9.29 4.36 4.92
C GLN A 61 8.02 3.53 5.14
N VAL A 62 7.68 3.34 6.40
CA VAL A 62 6.44 2.69 6.82
C VAL A 62 5.70 3.65 7.74
N TYR A 63 4.38 3.65 7.66
CA TYR A 63 3.57 4.37 8.62
C TYR A 63 2.35 3.60 9.11
N VAL A 64 1.94 3.90 10.34
CA VAL A 64 0.75 3.35 11.00
C VAL A 64 -0.19 4.50 11.30
N PRO A 65 -1.37 4.58 10.66
CA PRO A 65 -2.34 5.62 10.94
C PRO A 65 -2.97 5.42 12.32
N LYS A 66 -3.26 6.52 13.01
CA LYS A 66 -3.99 6.54 14.28
C LYS A 66 -5.41 7.07 14.06
N PRO A 67 -6.38 6.68 14.91
CA PRO A 67 -7.77 7.16 14.83
C PRO A 67 -7.91 8.69 14.88
N ASN A 68 -7.00 9.37 15.59
CA ASN A 68 -6.98 10.84 15.72
C ASN A 68 -6.44 11.57 14.48
N GLY A 69 -6.03 10.85 13.43
CA GLY A 69 -5.47 11.41 12.20
C GLY A 69 -3.95 11.50 12.16
N ASP A 70 -3.27 11.31 13.30
CA ASP A 70 -1.81 11.25 13.35
C ASP A 70 -1.28 9.94 12.74
N LYS A 71 0.03 9.90 12.48
CA LYS A 71 0.71 8.70 11.97
C LYS A 71 2.01 8.46 12.71
N ILE A 72 2.29 7.20 13.04
CA ILE A 72 3.64 6.78 13.41
C ILE A 72 4.39 6.56 12.10
N VAL A 73 5.48 7.27 11.86
CA VAL A 73 6.30 7.13 10.65
C VAL A 73 7.70 6.71 11.05
N ALA A 74 8.24 5.68 10.40
CA ALA A 74 9.60 5.22 10.63
C ALA A 74 10.14 4.47 9.39
N PRO A 75 11.46 4.33 9.25
CA PRO A 75 12.02 3.33 8.34
C PRO A 75 11.49 1.93 8.66
N ILE A 76 11.34 1.07 7.65
CA ILE A 76 10.85 -0.31 7.83
C ILE A 76 11.63 -1.07 8.91
N SER A 77 12.95 -0.88 8.97
CA SER A 77 13.84 -1.51 9.95
C SER A 77 13.59 -1.11 11.40
N GLU A 78 12.99 0.06 11.64
CA GLU A 78 12.68 0.56 12.98
C GLU A 78 11.22 0.32 13.39
N MET A 79 10.34 0.02 12.43
CA MET A 79 8.90 0.02 12.67
C MET A 79 8.48 -1.03 13.73
N ILE A 80 9.07 -2.22 13.72
CA ILE A 80 8.79 -3.28 14.70
C ILE A 80 9.04 -2.78 16.12
N GLN A 81 10.15 -2.07 16.35
CA GLN A 81 10.49 -1.52 17.67
C GLN A 81 9.49 -0.47 18.15
N ARG A 82 8.94 0.33 17.22
CA ARG A 82 7.90 1.31 17.55
C ARG A 82 6.56 0.64 17.85
N LEU A 83 6.23 -0.44 17.13
CA LEU A 83 5.01 -1.21 17.33
C LEU A 83 5.00 -1.94 18.68
N LYS A 84 6.15 -2.44 19.15
CA LYS A 84 6.29 -3.04 20.49
C LYS A 84 5.88 -2.10 21.62
N GLN A 85 6.02 -0.79 21.43
CA GLN A 85 5.66 0.22 22.43
C GLN A 85 4.16 0.54 22.43
N LYS A 86 3.42 0.10 21.40
CA LYS A 86 1.98 0.35 21.28
C LYS A 86 1.21 -0.74 22.02
N GLN A 87 0.39 -0.34 22.99
CA GLN A 87 -0.56 -1.27 23.61
C GLN A 87 -1.59 -1.74 22.56
N ASN A 88 -1.93 -3.02 22.63
CA ASN A 88 -3.00 -3.65 21.85
C ASN A 88 -2.80 -3.66 20.32
N PHE A 89 -1.55 -3.53 19.84
CA PHE A 89 -1.28 -3.71 18.41
C PHE A 89 -1.34 -5.19 18.03
N GLY A 90 -2.08 -5.52 16.96
CA GLY A 90 -2.14 -6.87 16.38
C GLY A 90 -2.88 -7.89 17.24
N GLN A 91 -3.77 -7.44 18.12
CA GLN A 91 -4.68 -8.33 18.86
C GLN A 91 -5.79 -8.92 17.97
N ASP A 92 -6.14 -8.22 16.89
CA ASP A 92 -7.12 -8.64 15.88
C ASP A 92 -6.43 -8.76 14.50
N GLU A 93 -7.02 -8.18 13.45
CA GLU A 93 -6.51 -8.21 12.07
C GLU A 93 -5.39 -7.17 11.85
N VAL A 94 -4.28 -7.53 11.20
CA VAL A 94 -3.25 -6.57 10.75
C VAL A 94 -3.24 -6.51 9.23
N THR A 95 -3.73 -5.41 8.68
CA THR A 95 -3.69 -5.17 7.23
C THR A 95 -2.42 -4.39 6.86
N ILE A 96 -1.58 -4.98 6.01
CA ILE A 96 -0.37 -4.37 5.44
C ILE A 96 -0.67 -3.91 4.02
N ILE A 97 -0.59 -2.59 3.79
CA ILE A 97 -0.79 -1.96 2.47
C ILE A 97 0.57 -1.60 1.87
N VAL A 98 0.89 -2.14 0.70
CA VAL A 98 2.09 -1.80 -0.09
C VAL A 98 1.71 -0.83 -1.20
N THR A 99 2.16 0.42 -1.10
CA THR A 99 1.91 1.43 -2.15
C THR A 99 2.81 1.15 -3.36
N GLY A 100 2.33 1.35 -4.59
CA GLY A 100 3.12 1.09 -5.79
C GLY A 100 3.07 2.18 -6.85
N LEU A 101 2.33 3.27 -6.61
CA LEU A 101 2.37 4.42 -7.49
C LEU A 101 3.30 5.50 -6.92
N PRO A 102 4.06 6.21 -7.78
CA PRO A 102 4.81 7.38 -7.38
C PRO A 102 3.94 8.38 -6.61
N GLN A 103 4.35 8.69 -5.37
CA GLN A 103 3.62 9.62 -4.50
C GLN A 103 3.90 11.09 -4.84
N THR A 104 4.36 11.40 -6.04
CA THR A 104 4.61 12.78 -6.48
C THR A 104 3.30 13.50 -6.85
N SER A 105 2.29 12.78 -7.35
CA SER A 105 0.99 13.34 -7.72
C SER A 105 0.01 13.41 -6.53
N GLU A 106 -0.70 14.54 -6.41
CA GLU A 106 -1.76 14.69 -5.39
C GLU A 106 -2.92 13.72 -5.64
N THR A 107 -3.18 13.33 -6.89
CA THR A 107 -4.19 12.33 -7.23
C THR A 107 -3.87 10.98 -6.57
N VAL A 108 -2.59 10.55 -6.67
CA VAL A 108 -2.11 9.31 -6.05
C VAL A 108 -2.15 9.40 -4.52
N LYS A 109 -1.71 10.52 -3.95
CA LYS A 109 -1.77 10.75 -2.49
C LYS A 109 -3.20 10.69 -1.97
N LYS A 110 -4.14 11.33 -2.67
CA LYS A 110 -5.57 11.35 -2.34
C LYS A 110 -6.18 9.96 -2.45
N ALA A 111 -5.87 9.20 -3.50
CA ALA A 111 -6.34 7.83 -3.66
C ALA A 111 -5.83 6.92 -2.53
N THR A 112 -4.54 7.00 -2.20
CA THR A 112 -3.93 6.26 -1.09
C THR A 112 -4.58 6.62 0.25
N ARG A 113 -4.80 7.92 0.50
CA ARG A 113 -5.47 8.42 1.72
C ARG A 113 -6.89 7.87 1.84
N LYS A 114 -7.67 7.90 0.75
CA LYS A 114 -9.04 7.34 0.72
C LYS A 114 -9.05 5.84 0.98
N LEU A 115 -8.10 5.09 0.40
CA LEU A 115 -7.97 3.66 0.64
C LEU A 115 -7.73 3.37 2.12
N VAL A 116 -6.74 4.03 2.73
CA VAL A 116 -6.43 3.85 4.16
C VAL A 116 -7.62 4.22 5.04
N GLN A 117 -8.29 5.34 4.75
CA GLN A 117 -9.48 5.78 5.49
C GLN A 117 -10.63 4.77 5.38
N ALA A 118 -10.86 4.17 4.21
CA ALA A 118 -11.90 3.17 4.03
C ALA A 118 -11.65 1.92 4.89
N TYR A 119 -10.39 1.48 5.02
CA TYR A 119 -10.04 0.36 5.90
C TYR A 119 -10.22 0.70 7.37
N MET A 120 -9.81 1.90 7.80
CA MET A 120 -10.06 2.36 9.17
C MET A 120 -11.56 2.42 9.48
N GLN A 121 -12.38 2.90 8.54
CA GLN A 121 -13.84 2.93 8.67
C GLN A 121 -14.45 1.52 8.73
N ARG A 122 -13.97 0.59 7.90
CA ARG A 122 -14.43 -0.81 7.90
C ARG A 122 -14.26 -1.45 9.26
N TYR A 123 -13.10 -1.26 9.90
CA TYR A 123 -12.84 -1.78 11.24
C TYR A 123 -13.81 -1.19 12.27
N ASN A 124 -14.03 0.13 12.25
CA ASN A 124 -15.00 0.76 13.15
C ASN A 124 -16.43 0.23 12.95
N LEU A 125 -16.85 -0.04 11.71
CA LEU A 125 -18.18 -0.57 11.38
C LEU A 125 -18.36 -2.03 11.82
N GLN A 126 -17.34 -2.88 11.64
CA GLN A 126 -17.37 -4.27 12.14
C GLN A 126 -17.60 -4.30 13.66
N GLN A 127 -17.02 -3.34 14.37
CA GLN A 127 -17.21 -3.22 15.81
C GLN A 127 -18.66 -2.91 16.20
N GLN A 128 -19.29 -1.94 15.52
CA GLN A 128 -20.69 -1.58 15.78
C GLN A 128 -21.63 -2.78 15.57
N GLN A 129 -21.37 -3.59 14.55
CA GLN A 129 -22.15 -4.81 14.30
C GLN A 129 -21.94 -5.85 15.39
N GLN A 130 -20.70 -6.06 15.85
CA GLN A 130 -20.41 -7.01 16.95
C GLN A 130 -21.01 -6.56 18.29
N GLN A 131 -20.99 -5.26 18.60
CA GLN A 131 -21.63 -4.72 19.80
C GLN A 131 -23.16 -4.86 19.72
N ALA A 132 -23.77 -4.54 18.58
CA ALA A 132 -25.22 -4.70 18.39
C ALA A 132 -25.65 -6.18 18.52
N GLN A 133 -24.82 -7.13 18.09
CA GLN A 133 -25.08 -8.55 18.26
C GLN A 133 -24.94 -9.02 19.71
N LYS A 134 -23.93 -8.54 20.47
CA LYS A 134 -23.77 -8.84 21.90
C LYS A 134 -24.95 -8.34 22.74
N TYR A 135 -25.43 -7.12 22.48
CA TYR A 135 -26.62 -6.60 23.15
C TYR A 135 -27.88 -7.41 22.84
N ASN A 136 -28.02 -7.93 21.62
CA ASN A 136 -29.14 -8.80 21.24
C ASN A 136 -29.06 -10.20 21.85
N SER A 137 -27.86 -10.72 22.14
CA SER A 137 -27.70 -12.05 22.79
C SER A 137 -27.89 -12.03 24.31
N GLU A 138 -27.77 -10.87 24.96
CA GLU A 138 -28.08 -10.71 26.39
C GLU A 138 -29.55 -10.34 26.66
N SER A 139 -30.36 -10.15 25.60
CA SER A 139 -31.78 -9.79 25.68
C SER A 139 -32.67 -10.81 24.95
N GLU A 140 -32.49 -12.10 25.25
CA GLU A 140 -33.48 -13.14 24.90
C GLU A 140 -34.73 -13.14 25.82
N GLU A 141 -34.87 -12.14 26.70
CA GLU A 141 -36.12 -11.85 27.42
C GLU A 141 -36.46 -10.36 27.30
N ASP A 142 -36.86 -9.89 26.12
CA ASP A 142 -38.11 -9.13 25.98
C ASP A 142 -38.37 -8.58 24.56
N ASN A 143 -39.39 -9.17 23.93
CA ASN A 143 -40.38 -8.57 23.04
C ASN A 143 -40.04 -7.31 22.19
N LYS A 144 -40.10 -7.54 20.86
CA LYS A 144 -40.84 -6.73 19.85
C LYS A 144 -40.81 -5.20 20.05
N ARG A 145 -39.77 -4.51 19.56
CA ARG A 145 -39.90 -3.09 19.16
C ARG A 145 -39.15 -2.78 17.87
N GLN A 146 -39.95 -2.50 16.84
CA GLN A 146 -39.75 -1.54 15.76
C GLN A 146 -38.30 -1.22 15.33
N ARG A 147 -37.90 -1.79 14.20
CA ARG A 147 -36.84 -1.24 13.35
C ARG A 147 -37.32 0.11 12.79
N THR A 148 -36.79 1.21 13.31
CA THR A 148 -36.86 2.51 12.63
C THR A 148 -35.48 2.82 12.06
N SER A 149 -35.45 2.96 10.73
CA SER A 149 -34.32 3.48 9.97
C SER A 149 -34.06 4.93 10.38
N SER A 150 -32.87 5.21 10.90
CA SER A 150 -32.35 6.57 11.02
C SER A 150 -30.86 6.53 10.72
N GLU A 151 -30.55 6.89 9.47
CA GLU A 151 -29.33 7.62 9.14
C GLU A 151 -29.26 8.86 10.06
N GLU A 152 -28.04 9.30 10.39
CA GLU A 152 -27.73 10.52 11.14
C GLU A 152 -27.69 10.38 12.69
N ASP A 153 -26.58 9.85 13.22
CA ASP A 153 -25.74 10.61 14.17
C ASP A 153 -24.37 9.92 14.36
N TYR A 154 -23.45 10.15 13.43
CA TYR A 154 -22.15 9.46 13.36
C TYR A 154 -21.07 10.05 14.30
N SER A 155 -21.39 11.05 15.12
CA SER A 155 -20.35 11.90 15.73
C SER A 155 -20.01 11.61 17.21
N GLU A 156 -20.85 10.91 17.97
CA GLU A 156 -20.61 10.68 19.41
C GLU A 156 -20.28 9.20 19.73
N GLN A 157 -20.98 8.23 19.12
CA GLN A 157 -20.71 6.80 19.33
C GLN A 157 -19.36 6.34 18.77
N ALA A 158 -18.86 6.97 17.71
CA ALA A 158 -17.56 6.65 17.10
C ALA A 158 -16.37 7.16 17.94
N LYS A 159 -16.58 8.14 18.83
CA LYS A 159 -15.53 8.72 19.68
C LYS A 159 -15.23 7.88 20.93
N ASN A 160 -16.20 7.10 21.40
CA ASN A 160 -16.13 6.34 22.66
C ASN A 160 -16.01 4.82 22.46
N ALA A 161 -15.99 4.34 21.22
CA ALA A 161 -15.71 2.94 20.95
C ALA A 161 -14.24 2.64 21.28
N ASN A 162 -13.98 1.57 22.04
CA ASN A 162 -12.63 1.10 22.34
C ASN A 162 -12.04 0.53 21.03
N THR A 163 -11.48 1.42 20.20
CA THR A 163 -11.32 1.28 18.74
C THR A 163 -10.05 0.51 18.37
N ASN A 164 -10.11 -0.82 18.24
CA ASN A 164 -9.00 -1.54 17.59
C ASN A 164 -9.36 -2.91 17.02
N THR A 165 -10.46 -3.02 16.27
CA THR A 165 -10.85 -4.26 15.55
C THR A 165 -9.91 -4.64 14.38
N GLY A 166 -8.87 -3.84 14.15
CA GLY A 166 -7.77 -4.16 13.25
C GLY A 166 -6.76 -3.02 13.15
N ASP A 167 -5.49 -3.36 12.99
CA ASP A 167 -4.39 -2.42 12.76
C ASP A 167 -4.05 -2.33 11.28
N ILE A 168 -3.52 -1.17 10.87
CA ILE A 168 -3.07 -0.92 9.50
C ILE A 168 -1.59 -0.55 9.53
N ILE A 169 -0.81 -1.19 8.67
CA ILE A 169 0.56 -0.80 8.37
C ILE A 169 0.60 -0.40 6.90
N VAL A 170 1.14 0.77 6.57
CA VAL A 170 1.35 1.19 5.19
C VAL A 170 2.84 1.22 4.88
N ILE A 171 3.28 0.33 3.99
CA ILE A 171 4.62 0.32 3.40
C ILE A 171 4.61 1.29 2.22
N ASP A 172 5.24 2.45 2.41
CA ASP A 172 5.23 3.53 1.42
C ASP A 172 6.32 3.34 0.34
N LEU A 173 6.26 2.21 -0.35
CA LEU A 173 7.17 1.87 -1.45
C LEU A 173 7.05 2.89 -2.60
N GLY A 174 5.86 3.38 -2.89
CA GLY A 174 5.58 4.38 -3.93
C GLY A 174 6.38 5.68 -3.78
N SER A 175 6.71 6.10 -2.55
CA SER A 175 7.58 7.26 -2.30
C SER A 175 9.01 7.08 -2.83
N THR A 176 9.46 5.83 -2.99
CA THR A 176 10.81 5.50 -3.51
C THR A 176 10.87 5.50 -5.05
N LEU A 177 9.72 5.40 -5.71
CA LEU A 177 9.55 5.32 -7.16
C LEU A 177 9.47 6.74 -7.78
N THR A 178 10.49 7.55 -7.54
CA THR A 178 10.49 9.00 -7.83
C THR A 178 10.49 9.36 -9.32
N ASN A 179 10.85 8.43 -10.19
CA ASN A 179 10.86 8.60 -11.64
C ASN A 179 10.53 7.28 -12.35
N TYR A 180 10.29 7.36 -13.66
CA TYR A 180 9.90 6.23 -14.49
C TYR A 180 10.99 5.16 -14.51
N LYS A 181 12.28 5.55 -14.54
CA LYS A 181 13.39 4.59 -14.47
C LYS A 181 13.30 3.69 -13.23
N ARG A 182 13.15 4.27 -12.04
CA ARG A 182 13.02 3.49 -10.78
C ARG A 182 11.75 2.64 -10.75
N TYR A 183 10.65 3.16 -11.30
CA TYR A 183 9.39 2.43 -11.41
C TYR A 183 9.52 1.22 -12.34
N ALA A 184 10.09 1.40 -13.53
CA ALA A 184 10.24 0.36 -14.55
C ALA A 184 11.32 -0.68 -14.21
N MET A 185 12.38 -0.26 -13.52
CA MET A 185 13.49 -1.13 -13.12
C MET A 185 13.32 -1.74 -11.73
N LEU A 186 12.16 -1.56 -11.08
CA LEU A 186 11.90 -2.12 -9.76
C LEU A 186 12.05 -3.65 -9.80
N ASP A 187 13.00 -4.17 -9.03
CA ASP A 187 13.20 -5.60 -8.84
C ASP A 187 12.15 -6.09 -7.83
N ILE A 188 11.04 -6.59 -8.36
CA ILE A 188 9.86 -7.06 -7.62
C ILE A 188 10.24 -8.18 -6.66
N GLU A 189 11.03 -9.16 -7.12
CA GLU A 189 11.37 -10.35 -6.35
C GLU A 189 12.27 -10.01 -5.17
N LYS A 190 13.36 -9.25 -5.40
CA LYS A 190 14.25 -8.86 -4.29
C LYS A 190 13.59 -7.89 -3.32
N THR A 191 12.75 -6.97 -3.81
CA THR A 191 12.01 -6.04 -2.95
C THR A 191 10.96 -6.79 -2.12
N GLY A 192 10.19 -7.68 -2.76
CA GLY A 192 9.23 -8.55 -2.10
C GLY A 192 9.89 -9.43 -1.06
N ALA A 193 11.03 -10.05 -1.37
CA ALA A 193 11.75 -10.90 -0.42
C ALA A 193 12.24 -10.12 0.82
N LYS A 194 12.67 -8.86 0.67
CA LYS A 194 13.00 -8.00 1.83
C LYS A 194 11.78 -7.73 2.70
N ILE A 195 10.64 -7.40 2.08
CA ILE A 195 9.39 -7.15 2.82
C ILE A 195 8.88 -8.43 3.47
N GLY A 196 8.91 -9.57 2.79
CA GLY A 196 8.49 -10.87 3.33
C GLY A 196 9.29 -11.26 4.57
N LYS A 197 10.63 -11.11 4.53
CA LYS A 197 11.49 -11.31 5.72
C LYS A 197 11.12 -10.39 6.88
N TRP A 198 10.87 -9.11 6.57
CA TRP A 198 10.42 -8.16 7.59
C TRP A 198 9.05 -8.54 8.19
N ILE A 199 8.12 -9.10 7.41
CA ILE A 199 6.84 -9.60 7.93
C ILE A 199 7.05 -10.81 8.84
N VAL A 200 7.98 -11.72 8.52
CA VAL A 200 8.36 -12.84 9.41
C VAL A 200 8.90 -12.32 10.75
N GLU A 201 9.78 -11.31 10.70
CA GLU A 201 10.28 -10.65 11.90
C GLU A 201 9.15 -9.99 12.69
N LEU A 202 8.23 -9.29 12.01
CA LEU A 202 7.07 -8.64 12.62
C LEU A 202 6.18 -9.65 13.36
N THR A 203 5.82 -10.77 12.72
CA THR A 203 4.94 -11.77 13.34
C THR A 203 5.63 -12.48 14.50
N SER A 204 6.93 -12.77 14.37
CA SER A 204 7.71 -13.39 15.45
C SER A 204 7.89 -12.47 16.66
N GLU A 205 8.25 -11.21 16.43
CA GLU A 205 8.61 -10.25 17.48
C GLU A 205 7.40 -9.66 18.21
N LEU A 206 6.26 -9.59 17.54
CA LEU A 206 4.99 -9.15 18.12
C LEU A 206 4.04 -10.31 18.46
N GLN A 207 4.46 -11.56 18.21
CA GLN A 207 3.67 -12.78 18.45
C GLN A 207 2.30 -12.75 17.75
N LEU A 208 2.28 -12.27 16.51
CA LEU A 208 1.06 -12.17 15.71
C LEU A 208 0.74 -13.52 15.07
N PRO A 209 -0.50 -14.02 15.19
CA PRO A 209 -0.93 -15.18 14.42
C PRO A 209 -0.81 -14.90 12.92
N HIS A 210 -0.38 -15.89 12.13
CA HIS A 210 -0.16 -15.68 10.70
C HIS A 210 -1.47 -15.41 9.95
N GLU A 211 -2.55 -16.05 10.38
CA GLU A 211 -3.89 -15.97 9.81
C GLU A 211 -4.58 -14.61 10.01
N THR A 212 -4.03 -13.72 10.85
CA THR A 212 -4.59 -12.38 11.06
C THR A 212 -3.90 -11.32 10.22
N ILE A 213 -2.86 -11.68 9.47
CA ILE A 213 -2.13 -10.75 8.61
C ILE A 213 -2.74 -10.77 7.21
N HIS A 214 -3.11 -9.61 6.69
CA HIS A 214 -3.58 -9.44 5.31
C HIS A 214 -2.68 -8.50 4.53
N MET A 215 -2.34 -8.85 3.29
CA MET A 215 -1.57 -8.00 2.41
C MET A 215 -2.41 -7.44 1.26
N ILE A 216 -2.27 -6.13 1.03
CA ILE A 216 -2.88 -5.42 -0.09
C ILE A 216 -1.77 -4.69 -0.81
N GLY A 217 -1.62 -4.91 -2.10
CA GLY A 217 -0.73 -4.11 -2.92
C GLY A 217 -1.49 -3.26 -3.92
N GLN A 218 -1.01 -2.04 -4.13
CA GLN A 218 -1.53 -1.13 -5.15
C GLN A 218 -0.56 -1.11 -6.34
N ASN A 219 -1.09 -1.29 -7.57
CA ASN A 219 -0.30 -1.16 -8.80
C ASN A 219 0.94 -2.08 -8.77
N VAL A 220 2.17 -1.62 -9.07
CA VAL A 220 3.38 -2.47 -9.00
C VAL A 220 3.61 -3.03 -7.58
N GLY A 221 3.09 -2.36 -6.56
CA GLY A 221 3.05 -2.82 -5.18
C GLY A 221 2.25 -4.11 -4.99
N ALA A 222 1.31 -4.44 -5.89
CA ALA A 222 0.60 -5.73 -5.92
C ALA A 222 1.53 -6.88 -6.26
N HIS A 223 2.41 -6.70 -7.24
CA HIS A 223 3.42 -7.71 -7.57
C HIS A 223 4.44 -7.86 -6.44
N VAL A 224 4.87 -6.75 -5.83
CA VAL A 224 5.76 -6.78 -4.65
C VAL A 224 5.11 -7.47 -3.47
N ALA A 225 3.81 -7.21 -3.21
CA ALA A 225 3.05 -7.91 -2.17
C ALA A 225 2.95 -9.41 -2.44
N GLY A 226 2.73 -9.83 -3.69
CA GLY A 226 2.74 -11.24 -4.09
C GLY A 226 4.09 -11.90 -3.86
N ALA A 227 5.20 -11.25 -4.25
CA ALA A 227 6.54 -11.74 -4.00
C ALA A 227 6.87 -11.81 -2.49
N ALA A 228 6.41 -10.83 -1.71
CA ALA A 228 6.55 -10.84 -0.25
C ALA A 228 5.78 -12.00 0.41
N ALA A 229 4.55 -12.26 -0.03
CA ALA A 229 3.74 -13.39 0.46
C ALA A 229 4.37 -14.75 0.09
N ASN A 230 4.95 -14.87 -1.11
CA ASN A 230 5.71 -16.06 -1.51
C ASN A 230 6.94 -16.28 -0.61
N GLU A 231 7.71 -15.23 -0.35
CA GLU A 231 8.88 -15.31 0.54
C GLU A 231 8.46 -15.65 1.98
N PHE A 232 7.38 -15.04 2.48
CA PHE A 232 6.82 -15.36 3.79
C PHE A 232 6.44 -16.84 3.86
N THR A 233 5.68 -17.33 2.87
CA THR A 233 5.30 -18.76 2.79
C THR A 233 6.50 -19.68 2.73
N ARG A 234 7.56 -19.30 1.99
CA ARG A 234 8.80 -20.06 1.90
C ARG A 234 9.51 -20.17 3.25
N LEU A 235 9.44 -19.12 4.07
CA LEU A 235 10.13 -19.05 5.37
C LEU A 235 9.34 -19.65 6.52
N THR A 236 8.01 -19.56 6.50
CA THR A 236 7.14 -19.97 7.62
C THR A 236 6.33 -21.22 7.32
N GLY A 237 6.09 -21.55 6.04
CA GLY A 237 5.14 -22.58 5.62
C GLY A 237 3.67 -22.13 5.65
N HIS A 238 3.38 -20.88 6.04
CA HIS A 238 2.03 -20.34 6.14
C HIS A 238 1.76 -19.30 5.05
N LYS A 239 0.51 -19.24 4.58
CA LYS A 239 0.08 -18.22 3.61
C LYS A 239 -0.42 -16.97 4.31
N LEU A 240 -0.24 -15.83 3.65
CA LEU A 240 -0.86 -14.54 3.95
C LEU A 240 -2.10 -14.31 3.08
#